data_AF-A0A353NNY1-F1
#
_entry.id   AF-A0A353NNY1-F1
#
_cell.length_a   1.000
_cell.length_b   1.000
_cell.length_c   1.000
_cell.angle_alpha   90.00
_cell.angle_beta   90.00
_cell.angle_gamma   90.00
#
_symmetry.space_group_name_H-M   'P 1'
#
loop_
_entity.id
_entity.type
_entity.pdbx_description
1 polymer ?
#
loop_
_entity_poly.entity_id
_entity_poly.type
_entity_poly.pdbx_seq_one_letter_code
_entity_poly.pdbx_strand_id
1 'polypeptide(L)'
;TSLPEDIQLAILRTIPGMKEVHIIRAGYGIEYDALVPAQLDATLQSKEIKGFFTAGQINGTSGYEEAAAQGILAGINAALFVKERGPLILKRSEAYIGVLIDDLITKGVREPYRILTSRAEYRLLLRQDNADLRLTETGRRLGLVSDERFRIYMEKVRQLKEGKAWLQKTKISPSSKVQEYLKAKGSAPLKGGVSLDEFLRRPEITFSDLMALAGDQDLSPEVGEVLEIENKYAGYLHRQESHVARMEKLENK
;
A
#
# COMPACT_ATOMS: atom_id res chain seq x y z
N THR A 1 -23.86 2.45 17.70
CA THR A 1 -25.32 2.31 17.90
C THR A 1 -25.84 3.66 18.37
N SER A 2 -27.06 4.02 17.97
CA SER A 2 -27.78 5.22 18.42
C SER A 2 -29.03 4.85 19.24
N LEU A 3 -29.11 3.60 19.70
CA LEU A 3 -30.21 3.13 20.55
C LEU A 3 -30.19 3.83 21.92
N PRO A 4 -31.33 3.91 22.62
CA PRO A 4 -31.38 4.34 24.02
C PRO A 4 -30.40 3.56 24.92
N GLU A 5 -29.84 4.23 25.93
CA GLU A 5 -28.77 3.70 26.78
C GLU A 5 -29.17 2.42 27.53
N ASP A 6 -30.42 2.35 28.01
CA ASP A 6 -30.99 1.18 28.68
C ASP A 6 -31.03 -0.04 27.75
N ILE A 7 -31.38 0.16 26.48
CA ILE A 7 -31.37 -0.89 25.46
C ILE A 7 -29.93 -1.31 25.13
N GLN A 8 -28.99 -0.36 25.06
CA GLN A 8 -27.57 -0.69 24.87
C GLN A 8 -27.05 -1.60 26.00
N LEU A 9 -27.36 -1.26 27.26
CA LEU A 9 -26.98 -2.08 28.41
C LEU A 9 -27.64 -3.46 28.36
N ALA A 10 -28.92 -3.53 28.04
CA ALA A 10 -29.64 -4.80 27.90
C ALA A 10 -29.00 -5.70 26.85
N ILE A 11 -28.65 -5.16 25.68
CA ILE A 11 -27.94 -5.90 24.63
C ILE A 11 -26.58 -6.37 25.13
N LEU A 12 -25.77 -5.49 25.74
CA LEU A 12 -24.43 -5.88 26.22
C LEU A 12 -24.48 -7.03 27.23
N ARG A 13 -25.48 -7.06 28.12
CA ARG A 13 -25.64 -8.13 29.11
C ARG A 13 -26.01 -9.50 28.52
N THR A 14 -26.49 -9.54 27.27
CA THR A 14 -26.72 -10.81 26.56
C THR A 14 -25.42 -11.45 26.05
N ILE A 15 -24.33 -10.69 25.98
CA ILE A 15 -23.05 -11.17 25.46
C ILE A 15 -22.36 -12.03 26.53
N PRO A 16 -21.92 -13.26 26.19
CA PRO A 16 -21.17 -14.11 27.13
C PRO A 16 -19.96 -13.36 27.74
N GLY A 17 -19.87 -13.38 29.07
CA GLY A 17 -18.84 -12.64 29.82
C GLY A 17 -19.20 -11.20 30.21
N MET A 18 -20.34 -10.67 29.75
CA MET A 18 -20.76 -9.28 30.00
C MET A 18 -22.05 -9.15 30.82
N LYS A 19 -22.49 -10.23 31.49
CA LYS A 19 -23.76 -10.26 32.26
C LYS A 19 -23.87 -9.15 33.31
N GLU A 20 -22.75 -8.81 33.96
CA GLU A 20 -22.64 -7.76 35.00
C GLU A 20 -21.88 -6.52 34.51
N VAL A 21 -21.86 -6.27 33.19
CA VAL A 21 -21.16 -5.11 32.62
C VAL A 21 -21.77 -3.78 33.09
N HIS A 22 -20.91 -2.78 33.26
CA HIS A 22 -21.26 -1.40 33.53
C HIS A 22 -20.76 -0.51 32.38
N ILE A 23 -21.63 0.36 31.86
CA ILE A 23 -21.29 1.29 30.79
C ILE A 23 -20.62 2.52 31.40
N ILE A 24 -19.43 2.88 30.91
CA ILE A 24 -18.75 4.15 31.25
C ILE A 24 -19.21 5.27 30.30
N ARG A 25 -19.42 4.95 29.01
CA ARG A 25 -19.90 5.86 27.98
C ARG A 25 -20.85 5.11 27.05
N ALA A 26 -22.07 5.61 26.89
CA ALA A 26 -23.01 5.05 25.93
C ALA A 26 -22.54 5.31 24.49
N GLY A 27 -22.89 4.40 23.59
CA GLY A 27 -22.76 4.64 22.16
C GLY A 27 -23.74 5.72 21.71
N TYR A 28 -23.34 6.51 20.71
CA TYR A 28 -24.18 7.55 20.12
C TYR A 28 -23.91 7.64 18.61
N GLY A 29 -24.83 8.30 17.90
CA GLY A 29 -24.63 8.71 16.50
C GLY A 29 -24.26 10.19 16.44
N ILE A 30 -23.43 10.56 15.46
CA ILE A 30 -23.09 11.95 15.18
C ILE A 30 -23.54 12.31 13.77
N GLU A 31 -24.19 13.45 13.64
CA GLU A 31 -24.55 14.06 12.36
C GLU A 31 -23.73 15.34 12.20
N TYR A 32 -23.24 15.57 10.98
CA TYR A 32 -22.38 16.69 10.66
C TYR A 32 -22.55 17.05 9.18
N ASP A 33 -22.29 18.32 8.87
CA ASP A 33 -22.27 18.78 7.49
C ASP A 33 -20.97 18.36 6.79
N ALA A 34 -21.09 17.99 5.51
CA ALA A 34 -19.97 17.67 4.64
C ALA A 34 -20.13 18.35 3.28
N LEU A 35 -19.02 18.70 2.67
CA LEU A 35 -18.97 19.20 1.30
C LEU A 35 -19.17 18.05 0.32
N VAL A 36 -19.82 18.34 -0.81
CA VAL A 36 -19.94 17.38 -1.92
C VAL A 36 -18.57 17.24 -2.59
N PRO A 37 -17.90 16.08 -2.51
CA PRO A 37 -16.49 15.99 -2.93
C PRO A 37 -16.25 16.25 -4.42
N ALA A 38 -17.28 16.10 -5.27
CA ALA A 38 -17.22 16.46 -6.68
C ALA A 38 -16.92 17.95 -6.94
N GLN A 39 -17.07 18.82 -5.93
CA GLN A 39 -16.68 20.23 -5.98
C GLN A 39 -15.16 20.43 -5.89
N LEU A 40 -14.41 19.40 -5.51
CA LEU A 40 -12.95 19.41 -5.44
C LEU A 40 -12.34 18.84 -6.73
N ASP A 41 -11.14 19.27 -7.06
CA ASP A 41 -10.29 18.62 -8.06
C ASP A 41 -9.36 17.56 -7.44
N ALA A 42 -8.54 16.92 -8.27
CA ALA A 42 -7.60 15.87 -7.84
C ALA A 42 -6.48 16.37 -6.91
N THR A 43 -6.33 17.69 -6.74
CA THR A 43 -5.40 18.31 -5.80
C THR A 43 -6.02 18.55 -4.41
N LEU A 44 -7.33 18.26 -4.26
CA LEU A 44 -8.19 18.62 -3.13
C LEU A 44 -8.47 20.13 -3.01
N GLN A 45 -8.26 20.89 -4.09
CA GLN A 45 -8.64 22.29 -4.19
C GLN A 45 -10.11 22.41 -4.63
N SER A 46 -10.82 23.39 -4.08
CA SER A 46 -12.13 23.78 -4.59
C SER A 46 -12.04 24.28 -6.03
N LYS A 47 -12.90 23.74 -6.91
CA LYS A 47 -13.01 24.18 -8.30
C LYS A 47 -13.54 25.61 -8.43
N GLU A 48 -14.27 26.11 -7.43
CA GLU A 48 -14.86 27.44 -7.42
C GLU A 48 -13.94 28.48 -6.77
N ILE A 49 -13.29 28.10 -5.66
CA ILE A 49 -12.45 29.02 -4.87
C ILE A 49 -10.99 28.57 -4.95
N LYS A 50 -10.22 29.24 -5.81
CA LYS A 50 -8.78 28.99 -5.94
C LYS A 50 -8.06 29.24 -4.62
N GLY A 51 -7.16 28.33 -4.26
CA GLY A 51 -6.41 28.38 -3.01
C GLY A 51 -7.16 27.83 -1.78
N PHE A 52 -8.43 27.46 -1.91
CA PHE A 52 -9.19 26.83 -0.82
C PHE A 52 -9.12 25.30 -0.93
N PHE A 53 -8.48 24.67 0.06
CA PHE A 53 -8.29 23.22 0.12
C PHE A 53 -9.03 22.64 1.32
N THR A 54 -9.60 21.45 1.17
CA THR A 54 -10.30 20.75 2.25
C THR A 54 -9.84 19.30 2.35
N ALA A 55 -9.86 18.74 3.57
CA ALA A 55 -9.40 17.40 3.84
C ALA A 55 -10.11 16.79 5.05
N GLY A 56 -10.35 15.47 5.00
CA GLY A 56 -10.89 14.71 6.13
C GLY A 56 -12.40 14.57 6.11
N GLN A 57 -13.02 14.53 7.29
CA GLN A 57 -14.45 14.27 7.43
C GLN A 57 -15.33 15.28 6.69
N ILE A 58 -14.85 16.53 6.55
CA ILE A 58 -15.53 17.56 5.76
C ILE A 58 -15.71 17.18 4.28
N ASN A 59 -14.86 16.29 3.75
CA ASN A 59 -14.97 15.74 2.39
C ASN A 59 -15.78 14.43 2.36
N GLY A 60 -16.56 14.14 3.41
CA GLY A 60 -17.41 12.95 3.47
C GLY A 60 -16.65 11.62 3.59
N THR A 61 -15.45 11.62 4.18
CA THR A 61 -14.73 10.39 4.58
C THR A 61 -14.93 10.06 6.05
N SER A 62 -14.79 8.79 6.43
CA SER A 62 -14.82 8.35 7.83
C SER A 62 -13.63 7.45 8.14
N GLY A 63 -12.62 7.99 8.81
CA GLY A 63 -11.47 7.23 9.31
C GLY A 63 -10.26 8.14 9.47
N TYR A 64 -9.35 7.78 10.35
CA TYR A 64 -8.20 8.62 10.66
C TYR A 64 -7.20 8.61 9.49
N GLU A 65 -7.05 7.46 8.86
CA GLU A 65 -6.13 7.20 7.76
C GLU A 65 -6.57 7.94 6.49
N GLU A 66 -7.87 7.89 6.14
CA GLU A 66 -8.41 8.64 5.01
C GLU A 66 -8.30 10.14 5.22
N ALA A 67 -8.55 10.62 6.45
CA ALA A 67 -8.42 12.02 6.77
C ALA A 67 -6.97 12.50 6.73
N ALA A 68 -6.03 11.73 7.29
CA ALA A 68 -4.60 12.03 7.25
C ALA A 68 -4.05 12.00 5.82
N ALA A 69 -4.47 11.02 5.00
CA ALA A 69 -4.08 10.91 3.59
C ALA A 69 -4.53 12.11 2.75
N GLN A 70 -5.75 12.60 2.98
CA GLN A 70 -6.21 13.85 2.36
C GLN A 70 -5.45 15.05 2.90
N GLY A 71 -5.25 15.12 4.22
CA GLY A 71 -4.60 16.24 4.89
C GLY A 71 -3.16 16.45 4.40
N ILE A 72 -2.38 15.38 4.26
CA ILE A 72 -1.02 15.48 3.73
C ILE A 72 -1.03 15.97 2.28
N LEU A 73 -1.92 15.46 1.42
CA LEU A 73 -1.94 15.89 0.01
C LEU A 73 -2.45 17.34 -0.14
N ALA A 74 -3.53 17.70 0.55
CA ALA A 74 -4.07 19.05 0.56
C ALA A 74 -3.03 20.04 1.10
N GLY A 75 -2.31 19.70 2.18
CA GLY A 75 -1.25 20.54 2.73
C GLY A 75 -0.07 20.72 1.76
N ILE A 76 0.35 19.65 1.09
CA ILE A 76 1.39 19.71 0.03
C ILE A 76 0.94 20.64 -1.09
N ASN A 77 -0.27 20.46 -1.60
CA ASN A 77 -0.78 21.25 -2.72
C ASN A 77 -1.06 22.70 -2.35
N ALA A 78 -1.49 22.98 -1.13
CA ALA A 78 -1.58 24.35 -0.62
C ALA A 78 -0.20 25.03 -0.60
N ALA A 79 0.83 24.33 -0.11
CA ALA A 79 2.20 24.86 -0.11
C ALA A 79 2.77 25.05 -1.53
N LEU A 80 2.48 24.13 -2.45
CA LEU A 80 2.89 24.25 -3.86
C LEU A 80 2.16 25.40 -4.56
N PHE A 81 0.87 25.59 -4.28
CA PHE A 81 0.05 26.68 -4.82
C PHE A 81 0.61 28.05 -4.42
N VAL A 82 0.92 28.27 -3.14
CA VAL A 82 1.52 29.52 -2.66
C VAL A 82 2.93 29.74 -3.23
N LYS A 83 3.65 28.66 -3.55
CA LYS A 83 4.98 28.72 -4.19
C LYS A 83 4.92 28.80 -5.72
N GLU A 84 3.73 28.89 -6.31
CA GLU A 84 3.50 28.89 -7.76
C GLU A 84 4.17 27.71 -8.49
N ARG A 85 4.15 26.54 -7.86
CA ARG A 85 4.66 25.28 -8.42
C ARG A 85 3.53 24.37 -8.85
N GLY A 86 3.81 23.48 -9.80
CA GLY A 86 2.85 22.46 -10.23
C GLY A 86 2.40 21.58 -9.06
N PRO A 87 1.12 21.19 -9.00
CA PRO A 87 0.58 20.41 -7.90
C PRO A 87 1.09 18.96 -7.93
N LEU A 88 1.01 18.29 -6.78
CA LEU A 88 1.13 16.85 -6.70
C LEU A 88 -0.25 16.21 -6.87
N ILE A 89 -0.36 15.36 -7.90
CA ILE A 89 -1.51 14.47 -8.10
C ILE A 89 -0.97 13.05 -8.04
N LEU A 90 -1.50 12.23 -7.14
CA LEU A 90 -1.15 10.82 -7.04
C LEU A 90 -2.13 10.00 -7.87
N LYS A 91 -1.62 9.18 -8.78
CA LYS A 91 -2.47 8.33 -9.61
C LYS A 91 -3.01 7.14 -8.80
N ARG A 92 -4.12 6.58 -9.29
CA ARG A 92 -4.68 5.32 -8.77
C ARG A 92 -3.69 4.16 -8.79
N SER A 93 -2.77 4.13 -9.75
CA SER A 93 -1.73 3.10 -9.89
C SER A 93 -0.51 3.31 -8.98
N GLU A 94 -0.34 4.51 -8.41
CA GLU A 94 0.83 4.88 -7.63
C GLU A 94 0.59 4.76 -6.13
N ALA A 95 -0.61 5.07 -5.64
CA ALA A 95 -0.94 5.02 -4.22
C ALA A 95 -2.44 4.84 -3.95
N TYR A 96 -2.75 4.19 -2.82
CA TYR A 96 -4.11 4.17 -2.28
C TYR A 96 -4.67 5.57 -1.98
N ILE A 97 -3.80 6.57 -1.72
CA ILE A 97 -4.22 7.97 -1.59
C ILE A 97 -4.82 8.47 -2.91
N GLY A 98 -4.21 8.12 -4.05
CA GLY A 98 -4.76 8.45 -5.37
C GLY A 98 -6.10 7.77 -5.63
N VAL A 99 -6.24 6.49 -5.25
CA VAL A 99 -7.51 5.75 -5.33
C VAL A 99 -8.60 6.41 -4.49
N LEU A 100 -8.27 6.78 -3.24
CA LEU A 100 -9.19 7.47 -2.33
C LEU A 100 -9.71 8.77 -2.94
N ILE A 101 -8.81 9.62 -3.43
CA ILE A 101 -9.16 10.96 -3.92
C ILE A 101 -9.95 10.88 -5.21
N ASP A 102 -9.51 10.02 -6.14
CA ASP A 102 -10.25 9.80 -7.39
C ASP A 102 -11.65 9.24 -7.13
N ASP A 103 -11.80 8.25 -6.25
CA ASP A 103 -13.12 7.74 -5.88
C ASP A 103 -14.00 8.85 -5.28
N LEU A 104 -13.47 9.69 -4.40
CA LEU A 104 -14.21 10.80 -3.79
C LEU A 104 -14.73 11.78 -4.85
N ILE A 105 -13.86 12.30 -5.72
CA ILE A 105 -14.23 13.37 -6.66
C ILE A 105 -15.03 12.86 -7.86
N THR A 106 -14.82 11.60 -8.27
CA THR A 106 -15.43 11.02 -9.48
C THR A 106 -16.74 10.30 -9.17
N LYS A 107 -16.80 9.52 -8.07
CA LYS A 107 -18.00 8.74 -7.71
C LYS A 107 -18.92 9.50 -6.74
N GLY A 108 -18.37 10.48 -6.02
CA GLY A 108 -19.06 11.12 -4.90
C GLY A 108 -19.29 10.17 -3.73
N VAL A 109 -19.94 10.68 -2.68
CA VAL A 109 -20.24 9.92 -1.46
C VAL A 109 -21.69 10.11 -1.08
N ARG A 110 -22.42 9.01 -0.88
CA ARG A 110 -23.77 8.99 -0.27
C ARG A 110 -23.74 8.58 1.20
N GLU A 111 -22.71 7.82 1.55
CA GLU A 111 -22.35 7.42 2.91
C GLU A 111 -20.88 7.76 3.12
N PRO A 112 -20.42 7.99 4.36
CA PRO A 112 -19.03 8.32 4.63
C PRO A 112 -18.07 7.30 4.01
N TYR A 113 -17.21 7.76 3.10
CA TYR A 113 -16.28 6.88 2.38
C TYR A 113 -15.27 6.25 3.34
N ARG A 114 -15.06 4.95 3.17
CA ARG A 114 -14.04 4.16 3.84
C ARG A 114 -13.21 3.42 2.81
N ILE A 115 -11.89 3.46 2.97
CA ILE A 115 -11.00 2.77 2.06
C ILE A 115 -11.08 1.26 2.30
N LEU A 116 -11.42 0.54 1.23
CA LEU A 116 -11.37 -0.91 1.22
C LEU A 116 -10.35 -1.33 0.17
N THR A 117 -9.50 -2.29 0.51
CA THR A 117 -8.49 -2.81 -0.41
C THR A 117 -9.12 -3.36 -1.70
N SER A 118 -10.37 -3.83 -1.63
CA SER A 118 -11.16 -4.26 -2.79
C SER A 118 -11.42 -3.17 -3.84
N ARG A 119 -11.23 -1.89 -3.52
CA ARG A 119 -11.46 -0.77 -4.46
C ARG A 119 -10.26 -0.45 -5.35
N ALA A 120 -9.07 -0.96 -5.05
CA ALA A 120 -7.91 -0.80 -5.91
C ALA A 120 -7.81 -1.93 -6.94
N GLU A 121 -7.68 -1.56 -8.21
CA GLU A 121 -7.48 -2.48 -9.33
C GLU A 121 -6.04 -3.04 -9.34
N TYR A 122 -5.09 -2.23 -8.88
CA TYR A 122 -3.64 -2.51 -8.92
C TYR A 122 -3.07 -3.00 -7.58
N ARG A 123 -3.78 -3.89 -6.89
CA ARG A 123 -3.41 -4.32 -5.52
C ARG A 123 -2.00 -4.89 -5.38
N LEU A 124 -1.48 -5.56 -6.41
CA LEU A 124 -0.13 -6.11 -6.37
C LEU A 124 0.95 -5.04 -6.54
N LEU A 125 0.63 -3.90 -7.17
CA LEU A 125 1.52 -2.74 -7.21
C LEU A 125 1.43 -1.90 -5.92
N LEU A 126 0.22 -1.79 -5.35
CA LEU A 126 -0.09 -0.95 -4.19
C LEU A 126 0.04 -1.70 -2.85
N ARG A 127 1.12 -2.44 -2.65
CA ARG A 127 1.30 -3.20 -1.42
C ARG A 127 1.82 -2.33 -0.28
N GLN A 128 1.68 -2.83 0.93
CA GLN A 128 2.18 -2.16 2.12
C GLN A 128 3.71 -2.19 2.19
N ASP A 129 4.34 -3.29 1.78
CA ASP A 129 5.80 -3.52 1.81
C ASP A 129 6.62 -2.63 0.86
N ASN A 130 5.96 -2.04 -0.15
CA ASN A 130 6.61 -1.24 -1.19
C ASN A 130 6.14 0.23 -1.23
N ALA A 131 5.42 0.70 -0.22
CA ALA A 131 4.91 2.08 -0.20
C ALA A 131 6.04 3.11 -0.22
N ASP A 132 7.15 2.81 0.44
CA ASP A 132 8.37 3.60 0.42
C ASP A 132 9.04 3.60 -0.96
N LEU A 133 9.11 2.45 -1.63
CA LEU A 133 9.60 2.30 -3.01
C LEU A 133 8.80 3.16 -4.00
N ARG A 134 7.50 3.34 -3.75
CA ARG A 134 6.61 4.15 -4.61
C ARG A 134 6.67 5.65 -4.32
N LEU A 135 6.82 6.06 -3.05
CA LEU A 135 6.53 7.46 -2.65
C LEU A 135 7.70 8.21 -2.01
N THR A 136 8.77 7.54 -1.57
CA THR A 136 9.86 8.22 -0.82
C THR A 136 10.61 9.24 -1.68
N GLU A 137 10.89 8.92 -2.95
CA GLU A 137 11.55 9.87 -3.86
C GLU A 137 10.69 11.13 -4.10
N THR A 138 9.38 10.96 -4.25
CA THR A 138 8.44 12.09 -4.36
C THR A 138 8.46 12.95 -3.10
N GLY A 139 8.39 12.33 -1.92
CA GLY A 139 8.50 13.05 -0.65
C GLY A 139 9.84 13.76 -0.47
N ARG A 140 10.94 13.16 -0.96
CA ARG A 140 12.28 13.76 -0.95
C ARG A 140 12.35 15.00 -1.83
N ARG A 141 11.84 14.92 -3.08
CA ARG A 141 11.78 16.05 -4.01
C ARG A 141 10.97 17.23 -3.46
N LEU A 142 9.96 16.93 -2.63
CA LEU A 142 9.12 17.94 -1.97
C LEU A 142 9.71 18.48 -0.66
N GLY A 143 10.84 17.93 -0.19
CA GLY A 143 11.49 18.34 1.06
C GLY A 143 10.82 17.82 2.33
N LEU A 144 9.97 16.79 2.22
CA LEU A 144 9.23 16.19 3.35
C LEU A 144 9.94 14.96 3.94
N VAL A 145 10.87 14.37 3.19
CA VAL A 145 11.67 13.23 3.64
C VAL A 145 13.05 13.72 4.06
N SER A 146 13.38 13.49 5.33
CA SER A 146 14.67 13.85 5.93
C SER A 146 15.83 13.09 5.29
N ASP A 147 17.05 13.63 5.43
CA ASP A 147 18.28 12.98 4.94
C ASP A 147 18.46 11.59 5.54
N GLU A 148 18.17 11.44 6.83
CA GLU A 148 18.27 10.17 7.53
C GLU A 148 17.29 9.12 6.96
N ARG A 149 16.03 9.50 6.77
CA ARG A 149 15.03 8.60 6.19
C ARG A 149 15.38 8.25 4.74
N PHE A 150 15.87 9.22 3.97
CA PHE A 150 16.28 9.00 2.59
C PHE A 150 17.49 8.06 2.49
N ARG A 151 18.44 8.15 3.41
CA ARG A 151 19.58 7.22 3.49
C ARG A 151 19.13 5.77 3.74
N ILE A 152 18.19 5.55 4.67
CA ILE A 152 17.61 4.23 4.93
C ILE A 152 16.94 3.67 3.66
N TYR A 153 16.18 4.51 2.97
CA TYR A 153 15.55 4.16 1.70
C TYR A 153 16.57 3.77 0.62
N MET A 154 17.62 4.58 0.44
CA MET A 154 18.67 4.31 -0.55
C MET A 154 19.41 3.00 -0.26
N GLU A 155 19.62 2.67 1.02
CA GLU A 155 20.21 1.40 1.42
C GLU A 155 19.30 0.22 1.05
N LYS A 156 17.98 0.31 1.31
CA LYS A 156 17.01 -0.70 0.86
C LYS A 156 17.02 -0.86 -0.67
N VAL A 157 17.06 0.24 -1.43
CA VAL A 157 17.14 0.21 -2.91
C VAL A 157 18.43 -0.47 -3.38
N ARG A 158 19.56 -0.18 -2.74
CA ARG A 158 20.85 -0.84 -3.01
C ARG A 158 20.77 -2.35 -2.78
N GLN A 159 20.29 -2.76 -1.61
CA GLN A 159 20.12 -4.17 -1.24
C GLN A 159 19.17 -4.90 -2.20
N LEU A 160 18.05 -4.28 -2.60
CA LEU A 160 17.14 -4.85 -3.60
C LEU A 160 17.84 -5.09 -4.94
N LYS A 161 18.65 -4.14 -5.40
CA LYS A 161 19.41 -4.28 -6.65
C LYS A 161 20.43 -5.42 -6.57
N GLU A 162 21.15 -5.51 -5.46
CA GLU A 162 22.15 -6.56 -5.22
C GLU A 162 21.49 -7.93 -5.11
N GLY A 163 20.40 -8.05 -4.34
CA GLY A 163 19.63 -9.27 -4.22
C GLY A 163 19.06 -9.74 -5.56
N LYS A 164 18.51 -8.85 -6.39
CA LYS A 164 18.05 -9.22 -7.75
C LYS A 164 19.20 -9.73 -8.62
N ALA A 165 20.36 -9.08 -8.58
CA ALA A 165 21.53 -9.52 -9.34
C ALA A 165 22.03 -10.89 -8.85
N TRP A 166 22.04 -11.13 -7.54
CA TRP A 166 22.40 -12.41 -6.95
C TRP A 166 21.42 -13.51 -7.37
N LEU A 167 20.11 -13.26 -7.30
CA LEU A 167 19.08 -14.23 -7.71
C LEU A 167 19.24 -14.67 -9.17
N GLN A 168 19.61 -13.75 -10.06
CA GLN A 168 19.79 -14.01 -11.49
C GLN A 168 21.11 -14.72 -11.81
N LYS A 169 22.21 -14.33 -11.14
CA LYS A 169 23.56 -14.83 -11.43
C LYS A 169 23.86 -16.18 -10.78
N THR A 170 23.35 -16.40 -9.58
CA THR A 170 23.64 -17.61 -8.80
C THR A 170 22.80 -18.77 -9.30
N LYS A 171 23.43 -19.92 -9.52
CA LYS A 171 22.77 -21.16 -9.93
C LYS A 171 22.79 -22.17 -8.80
N ILE A 172 21.68 -22.88 -8.65
CA ILE A 172 21.55 -24.00 -7.73
C ILE A 172 21.50 -25.31 -8.52
N SER A 173 22.39 -26.23 -8.17
CA SER A 173 22.51 -27.54 -8.80
C SER A 173 21.80 -28.62 -7.96
N PRO A 174 21.37 -29.74 -8.57
CA PRO A 174 20.66 -30.83 -7.88
C PRO A 174 21.60 -31.68 -7.01
N SER A 175 22.19 -31.07 -5.97
CA SER A 175 22.97 -31.78 -4.95
C SER A 175 22.07 -32.60 -4.02
N SER A 176 22.64 -33.57 -3.30
CA SER A 176 21.91 -34.36 -2.29
C SER A 176 21.19 -33.46 -1.28
N LYS A 177 21.89 -32.45 -0.74
CA LYS A 177 21.32 -31.45 0.17
C LYS A 177 20.09 -30.75 -0.41
N VAL A 178 20.15 -30.32 -1.68
CA VAL A 178 19.03 -29.62 -2.34
C VAL A 178 17.86 -30.58 -2.58
N GLN A 179 18.11 -31.80 -3.03
CA GLN A 179 17.04 -32.78 -3.26
C GLN A 179 16.34 -33.21 -1.96
N GLU A 180 17.10 -33.41 -0.88
CA GLU A 180 16.55 -33.69 0.46
C GLU A 180 15.68 -32.54 0.95
N TYR A 181 16.14 -31.30 0.75
CA TYR A 181 15.40 -30.10 1.13
C TYR A 181 14.07 -29.99 0.36
N LEU A 182 14.10 -30.19 -0.96
CA LEU A 182 12.91 -30.20 -1.81
C LEU A 182 11.92 -31.29 -1.37
N LYS A 183 12.41 -32.49 -1.08
CA LYS A 183 11.59 -33.60 -0.58
C LYS A 183 10.91 -33.26 0.75
N ALA A 184 11.63 -32.63 1.69
CA ALA A 184 11.09 -32.23 2.98
C ALA A 184 9.98 -31.16 2.85
N LYS A 185 10.08 -30.29 1.83
CA LYS A 185 9.07 -29.25 1.53
C LYS A 185 7.93 -29.75 0.61
N GLY A 186 7.97 -31.01 0.18
CA GLY A 186 6.99 -31.57 -0.78
C GLY A 186 7.10 -30.98 -2.19
N SER A 187 8.26 -30.40 -2.54
CA SER A 187 8.54 -29.82 -3.86
C SER A 187 8.96 -30.87 -4.88
N ALA A 188 8.73 -30.59 -6.16
CA ALA A 188 9.23 -31.42 -7.25
C ALA A 188 10.78 -31.44 -7.29
N PRO A 189 11.42 -32.60 -7.55
CA PRO A 189 12.87 -32.70 -7.59
C PRO A 189 13.46 -31.85 -8.72
N LEU A 190 14.68 -31.39 -8.51
CA LEU A 190 15.39 -30.59 -9.51
C LEU A 190 16.09 -31.52 -10.52
N LYS A 191 15.87 -31.31 -11.82
CA LYS A 191 16.45 -32.16 -12.90
C LYS A 191 17.77 -31.63 -13.45
N GLY A 192 18.08 -30.35 -13.25
CA GLY A 192 19.28 -29.68 -13.74
C GLY A 192 19.51 -28.36 -13.01
N GLY A 193 20.65 -27.71 -13.22
CA GLY A 193 20.95 -26.44 -12.57
C GLY A 193 20.05 -25.31 -13.05
N VAL A 194 19.41 -24.59 -12.13
CA VAL A 194 18.54 -23.43 -12.39
C VAL A 194 19.05 -22.20 -11.66
N SER A 195 18.63 -21.00 -12.06
CA SER A 195 18.93 -19.79 -11.28
C SER A 195 18.17 -19.81 -9.95
N LEU A 196 18.65 -19.06 -8.96
CA LEU A 196 17.87 -18.85 -7.73
C LEU A 196 16.57 -18.12 -8.00
N ASP A 197 16.54 -17.23 -9.00
CA ASP A 197 15.32 -16.57 -9.49
C ASP A 197 14.27 -17.60 -9.93
N GLU A 198 14.65 -18.60 -10.72
CA GLU A 198 13.73 -19.65 -11.16
C GLU A 198 13.33 -20.58 -10.00
N PHE A 199 14.28 -20.87 -9.11
CA PHE A 199 14.04 -21.72 -7.94
C PHE A 199 13.05 -21.08 -6.96
N LEU A 200 13.12 -19.76 -6.74
CA LEU A 200 12.25 -19.00 -5.84
C LEU A 200 10.80 -18.86 -6.33
N ARG A 201 10.55 -19.07 -7.63
CA ARG A 201 9.18 -19.09 -8.19
C ARG A 201 8.34 -20.25 -7.67
N ARG A 202 8.98 -21.26 -7.10
CA ARG A 202 8.30 -22.40 -6.46
C ARG A 202 7.57 -21.92 -5.20
N PRO A 203 6.25 -22.10 -5.09
CA PRO A 203 5.45 -21.57 -3.98
C PRO A 203 5.98 -21.93 -2.58
N GLU A 204 6.49 -23.14 -2.44
CA GLU A 204 7.00 -23.77 -1.22
C GLU A 204 8.41 -23.33 -0.81
N ILE A 205 9.12 -22.60 -1.69
CA ILE A 205 10.47 -22.09 -1.44
C ILE A 205 10.38 -20.63 -1.00
N THR A 206 11.08 -20.30 0.08
CA THR A 206 11.18 -18.93 0.62
C THR A 206 12.56 -18.34 0.38
N PHE A 207 12.69 -17.02 0.54
CA PHE A 207 14.00 -16.36 0.45
C PHE A 207 14.99 -16.90 1.49
N SER A 208 14.53 -17.17 2.71
CA SER A 208 15.34 -17.78 3.77
C SER A 208 15.87 -19.17 3.39
N ASP A 209 15.09 -19.94 2.62
CA ASP A 209 15.54 -21.23 2.12
C ASP A 209 16.72 -21.07 1.13
N LEU A 210 16.72 -20.00 0.32
CA LEU A 210 17.83 -19.70 -0.59
C LEU A 210 19.13 -19.41 0.17
N MET A 211 19.03 -18.62 1.23
CA MET A 211 20.18 -18.25 2.07
C MET A 211 20.84 -19.48 2.68
N ALA A 212 20.04 -20.44 3.15
CA ALA A 212 20.52 -21.71 3.72
C ALA A 212 21.14 -22.67 2.68
N LEU A 213 20.71 -22.59 1.42
CA LEU A 213 21.10 -23.52 0.35
C LEU A 213 22.22 -22.99 -0.54
N ALA A 214 22.22 -21.70 -0.86
CA ALA A 214 23.07 -21.09 -1.88
C ALA A 214 24.09 -20.07 -1.31
N GLY A 215 24.02 -19.79 -0.01
CA GLY A 215 24.95 -18.90 0.69
C GLY A 215 24.26 -17.67 1.24
N ASP A 216 24.77 -17.23 2.39
CA ASP A 216 24.25 -16.06 3.10
C ASP A 216 24.59 -14.77 2.33
N GLN A 217 23.73 -13.77 2.44
CA GLN A 217 23.86 -12.45 1.84
C GLN A 217 23.61 -11.40 2.92
N ASP A 218 24.32 -10.27 2.86
CA ASP A 218 24.05 -9.15 3.77
C ASP A 218 22.83 -8.35 3.28
N LEU A 219 21.65 -8.98 3.37
CA LEU A 219 20.36 -8.42 2.99
C LEU A 219 19.43 -8.43 4.19
N SER A 220 18.73 -7.32 4.40
CA SER A 220 17.73 -7.25 5.46
C SER A 220 16.54 -8.22 5.20
N PRO A 221 15.87 -8.72 6.26
CA PRO A 221 14.69 -9.57 6.10
C PRO A 221 13.57 -8.94 5.26
N GLU A 222 13.36 -7.62 5.40
CA GLU A 222 12.39 -6.85 4.62
C GLU A 222 12.72 -6.89 3.12
N VAL A 223 14.01 -6.75 2.76
CA VAL A 223 14.46 -6.87 1.37
C VAL A 223 14.22 -8.29 0.84
N GLY A 224 14.53 -9.31 1.63
CA GLY A 224 14.26 -10.71 1.27
C GLY A 224 12.78 -10.97 0.96
N GLU A 225 11.88 -10.45 1.79
CA GLU A 225 10.43 -10.55 1.59
C GLU A 225 9.98 -9.86 0.30
N VAL A 226 10.45 -8.64 0.04
CA VAL A 226 10.13 -7.91 -1.20
C VAL A 226 10.63 -8.67 -2.44
N LEU A 227 11.86 -9.21 -2.39
CA LEU A 227 12.41 -10.00 -3.49
C LEU A 227 11.60 -11.28 -3.74
N GLU A 228 11.17 -11.96 -2.68
CA GLU A 228 10.32 -13.15 -2.77
C GLU A 228 8.98 -12.83 -3.43
N ILE A 229 8.29 -11.77 -2.96
CA ILE A 229 7.01 -11.34 -3.51
C ILE A 229 7.17 -10.94 -4.98
N GLU A 230 8.14 -10.09 -5.31
CA GLU A 230 8.36 -9.66 -6.70
C GLU A 230 8.64 -10.83 -7.64
N ASN A 231 9.42 -11.81 -7.19
CA ASN A 231 9.75 -12.98 -7.98
C ASN A 231 8.54 -13.90 -8.19
N LYS A 232 7.83 -14.27 -7.11
CA LYS A 232 6.66 -15.18 -7.17
C LYS A 232 5.50 -14.58 -7.95
N TYR A 233 5.31 -13.26 -7.86
CA TYR A 233 4.22 -12.55 -8.52
C TYR A 233 4.64 -11.83 -9.81
N ALA A 234 5.86 -12.03 -10.32
CA ALA A 234 6.41 -11.31 -11.48
C ALA A 234 5.46 -11.25 -12.68
N GLY A 235 4.87 -12.39 -13.07
CA GLY A 235 3.92 -12.46 -14.20
C GLY A 235 2.60 -11.72 -13.95
N TYR A 236 2.16 -11.61 -12.70
CA TYR A 236 0.97 -10.83 -12.35
C TYR A 236 1.28 -9.33 -12.26
N LEU A 237 2.44 -8.98 -11.68
CA LEU A 237 2.96 -7.61 -11.62
C LEU A 237 3.11 -7.03 -13.03
N HIS A 238 3.77 -7.75 -13.92
CA HIS A 238 3.97 -7.32 -15.31
C HIS A 238 2.66 -7.08 -16.06
N ARG A 239 1.63 -7.91 -15.79
CA ARG A 239 0.28 -7.69 -16.35
C ARG A 239 -0.37 -6.41 -15.81
N GLN A 240 -0.24 -6.14 -14.51
CA GLN A 240 -0.76 -4.90 -13.93
C GLN A 240 -0.03 -3.68 -14.47
N GLU A 241 1.30 -3.70 -14.55
CA GLU A 241 2.10 -2.62 -15.13
C GLU A 241 1.75 -2.35 -16.59
N SER A 242 1.57 -3.40 -17.40
CA SER A 242 1.14 -3.28 -18.79
C SER A 242 -0.25 -2.66 -18.92
N HIS A 243 -1.17 -2.99 -18.00
CA HIS A 243 -2.49 -2.39 -17.96
C HIS A 243 -2.43 -0.90 -17.57
N VAL A 244 -1.63 -0.54 -16.57
CA VAL A 244 -1.38 0.86 -16.19
C VAL A 244 -0.85 1.65 -17.39
N ALA A 245 0.21 1.17 -18.04
CA ALA A 245 0.82 1.85 -19.18
C ALA A 245 -0.15 2.04 -20.36
N ARG A 246 -1.11 1.12 -20.55
CA ARG A 246 -2.17 1.26 -21.56
C ARG A 246 -3.17 2.34 -21.19
N MET A 247 -3.59 2.39 -19.92
CA MET A 247 -4.53 3.41 -19.43
C MET A 247 -3.91 4.81 -19.47
N GLU A 248 -2.66 4.96 -19.08
CA GLU A 248 -1.94 6.24 -19.14
C GLU A 248 -1.85 6.80 -20.57
N LYS A 249 -1.76 5.93 -21.60
CA LYS A 249 -1.80 6.36 -23.00
C LYS A 249 -3.18 6.85 -23.45
N LEU A 250 -4.25 6.43 -22.80
CA LEU A 250 -5.61 6.88 -23.08
C LEU A 250 -5.92 8.19 -22.36
N GLU A 251 -5.43 8.36 -21.13
CA GLU A 251 -5.63 9.58 -20.33
C GLU A 251 -4.80 10.78 -20.83
N ASN A 252 -3.65 10.53 -21.46
CA ASN A 252 -2.79 11.58 -22.04
C ASN A 252 -3.10 11.91 -23.50
N LYS A 253 -4.23 11.46 -24.03
CA LYS A 253 -4.74 11.83 -25.37
C LYS A 253 -5.88 12.83 -25.25
#